data_AF-A0AA97KIB2-F1
#
_entry.id   AF-A0AA97KIB2-F1
#
_cell.length_a   1.000
_cell.length_b   1.000
_cell.length_c   1.000
_cell.angle_alpha   90.00
_cell.angle_beta   90.00
_cell.angle_gamma   90.00
#
_symmetry.space_group_name_H-M   'P 1'
#
loop_
_entity.id
_entity.type
_entity.pdbx_description
1 polymer ?
#
loop_
_entity_poly.entity_id
_entity_poly.type
_entity_poly.pdbx_seq_one_letter_code
_entity_poly.pdbx_strand_id
1 'polypeptide(L)'
;MAAVGLVLRSGLRGALALPNQQRVWNSGSSSGSGPASDQLGELGKGVGKGGGGGGAVREAGGAFGKREAAMEERYFREKEREQLANLRKHHEEEISHHKKEIDRLQKEIERHKYKIKKLDDD
;
A
#
# COMPACT_ATOMS: atom_id res chain seq x y z
N MET A 1 39.23 45.81 -48.42
CA MET A 1 38.53 46.61 -47.39
C MET A 1 37.07 46.18 -47.43
N ALA A 2 36.70 45.17 -46.64
CA ALA A 2 35.89 45.29 -45.41
C ALA A 2 34.44 45.73 -45.72
N ALA A 3 33.36 45.11 -45.24
CA ALA A 3 33.20 44.39 -43.99
C ALA A 3 32.08 43.34 -44.09
N VAL A 4 32.29 42.24 -43.37
CA VAL A 4 31.30 41.24 -43.00
C VAL A 4 30.43 41.83 -41.88
N GLY A 5 29.11 41.78 -42.05
CA GLY A 5 28.09 42.04 -41.04
C GLY A 5 26.76 41.53 -41.62
N LEU A 6 25.84 40.90 -40.90
CA LEU A 6 25.60 40.81 -39.47
C LEU A 6 24.75 39.54 -39.28
N VAL A 7 25.21 38.67 -38.39
CA VAL A 7 24.43 37.55 -37.85
C VAL A 7 23.42 38.14 -36.87
N LEU A 8 22.12 37.92 -37.10
CA LEU A 8 21.15 37.74 -36.02
C LEU A 8 19.83 37.18 -36.60
N ARG A 9 19.70 35.86 -36.64
CA ARG A 9 18.39 35.19 -36.73
C ARG A 9 18.14 34.45 -35.42
N SER A 10 17.34 35.12 -34.60
CA SER A 10 16.29 34.57 -33.75
C SER A 10 16.06 33.06 -33.88
N GLY A 11 16.20 32.35 -32.77
CA GLY A 11 15.76 30.97 -32.63
C GLY A 11 15.71 30.61 -31.16
N LEU A 12 14.51 30.35 -30.66
CA LEU A 12 14.17 30.11 -29.27
C LEU A 12 15.10 29.09 -28.60
N ARG A 13 15.60 29.44 -27.40
CA ARG A 13 16.10 28.46 -26.44
C ARG A 13 14.94 27.54 -26.04
N GLY A 14 14.86 26.37 -26.67
CA GLY A 14 14.01 25.27 -26.24
C GLY A 14 14.54 24.73 -24.91
N ALA A 15 14.08 25.29 -23.79
CA ALA A 15 14.20 24.65 -22.50
C ALA A 15 13.19 23.49 -22.46
N LEU A 16 13.64 22.28 -22.78
CA LEU A 16 12.92 21.06 -22.38
C LEU A 16 13.01 20.93 -20.85
N ALA A 17 12.12 21.63 -20.15
CA ALA A 17 11.82 21.36 -18.77
C ALA A 17 10.71 20.30 -18.75
N LEU A 18 11.10 19.03 -18.72
CA LEU A 18 10.19 17.94 -18.33
C LEU A 18 9.83 18.15 -16.85
N PRO A 19 8.56 18.34 -16.47
CA PRO A 19 8.21 18.28 -15.07
C PRO A 19 8.39 16.84 -14.57
N ASN A 20 9.38 16.67 -13.70
CA ASN A 20 9.63 15.47 -12.91
C ASN A 20 8.41 15.19 -12.03
N GLN A 21 7.50 14.36 -12.52
CA GLN A 21 6.40 13.82 -11.73
C GLN A 21 6.92 12.63 -10.94
N GLN A 22 7.40 12.88 -9.72
CA GLN A 22 7.66 11.84 -8.73
C GLN A 22 6.92 12.16 -7.42
N ARG A 23 6.18 11.14 -6.99
CA ARG A 23 5.16 11.13 -5.94
C ARG A 23 5.71 11.54 -4.59
N VAL A 24 5.10 12.54 -3.95
CA VAL A 24 5.15 12.69 -2.50
C VAL A 24 4.05 11.81 -1.91
N TRP A 25 4.46 10.74 -1.22
CA TRP A 25 3.62 10.04 -0.26
C TRP A 25 3.71 10.82 1.06
N ASN A 26 2.63 11.48 1.47
CA ASN A 26 2.52 12.07 2.80
C ASN A 26 1.53 11.25 3.63
N SER A 27 2.02 10.18 4.26
CA SER A 27 1.38 9.53 5.40
C SER A 27 1.83 10.27 6.66
N GLY A 28 0.87 10.84 7.39
CA GLY A 28 1.10 11.98 8.27
C GLY A 28 1.72 11.73 9.64
N SER A 29 1.76 12.80 10.44
CA SER A 29 1.83 12.81 11.91
C SER A 29 1.83 14.24 12.46
N SER A 30 1.29 14.35 13.68
CA SER A 30 1.35 15.47 14.65
C SER A 30 0.33 16.61 14.47
N SER A 31 -0.32 17.19 15.49
CA SER A 31 -0.47 16.92 16.93
C SER A 31 -1.28 18.07 17.57
N GLY A 32 -2.17 17.75 18.52
CA GLY A 32 -2.63 18.64 19.62
C GLY A 32 -3.95 19.42 19.40
N SER A 33 -4.77 19.80 20.40
CA SER A 33 -4.89 19.52 21.84
C SER A 33 -6.20 20.16 22.38
N GLY A 34 -7.06 19.39 23.07
CA GLY A 34 -8.01 19.78 24.17
C GLY A 34 -9.33 20.53 23.86
N PRO A 35 -10.28 20.68 24.84
CA PRO A 35 -10.50 19.97 26.12
C PRO A 35 -11.99 19.58 26.42
N ALA A 36 -12.26 19.04 27.63
CA ALA A 36 -13.55 18.89 28.34
C ALA A 36 -14.43 17.67 27.95
N SER A 37 -15.13 16.96 28.83
CA SER A 37 -15.36 16.99 30.29
C SER A 37 -16.21 15.77 30.63
N ASP A 38 -15.95 15.13 31.78
CA ASP A 38 -16.88 14.34 32.60
C ASP A 38 -18.15 13.76 31.94
N GLN A 39 -18.08 12.51 31.49
CA GLN A 39 -19.25 11.60 31.40
C GLN A 39 -18.84 10.13 31.22
N LEU A 40 -17.73 9.71 31.83
CA LEU A 40 -17.26 8.31 31.83
C LEU A 40 -17.97 7.51 32.95
N GLY A 41 -19.30 7.56 32.93
CA GLY A 41 -20.19 7.06 33.97
C GLY A 41 -21.33 6.20 33.44
N GLU A 42 -21.09 5.38 32.43
CA GLU A 42 -21.83 4.13 32.19
C GLU A 42 -21.16 3.38 31.04
N LEU A 43 -20.05 2.70 31.34
CA LEU A 43 -19.61 1.60 30.48
C LEU A 43 -20.66 0.50 30.65
N GLY A 44 -21.68 0.58 29.79
CA GLY A 44 -22.67 -0.45 29.59
C GLY A 44 -21.99 -1.80 29.66
N LYS A 45 -22.47 -2.63 30.58
CA LYS A 45 -22.17 -4.05 30.69
C LYS A 45 -22.67 -4.73 29.40
N GLY A 46 -21.96 -4.49 28.32
CA GLY A 46 -22.15 -5.12 27.04
C GLY A 46 -21.50 -6.48 27.10
N VAL A 47 -22.34 -7.51 27.05
CA VAL A 47 -22.07 -8.76 26.32
C VAL A 47 -21.29 -8.42 25.05
N GLY A 48 -19.96 -8.44 25.10
CA GLY A 48 -19.21 -7.73 24.07
C GLY A 48 -17.71 -7.65 24.31
N LYS A 49 -17.03 -8.80 24.43
CA LYS A 49 -15.61 -8.90 24.03
C LYS A 49 -15.14 -10.29 23.58
N GLY A 50 -16.04 -11.25 23.47
CA GLY A 50 -15.80 -12.57 22.90
C GLY A 50 -17.15 -13.27 22.76
N GLY A 51 -17.48 -13.69 21.55
CA GLY A 51 -18.85 -14.04 21.15
C GLY A 51 -19.47 -15.20 21.93
N GLY A 52 -20.81 -15.12 22.01
CA GLY A 52 -21.74 -16.22 22.29
C GLY A 52 -21.62 -16.87 23.66
N GLY A 53 -22.70 -16.85 24.45
CA GLY A 53 -22.85 -17.71 25.61
C GLY A 53 -22.70 -19.18 25.19
N GLY A 54 -21.47 -19.70 25.24
CA GLY A 54 -21.17 -21.11 25.02
C GLY A 54 -21.88 -21.89 26.11
N GLY A 55 -22.83 -22.74 25.71
CA GLY A 55 -23.80 -23.39 26.60
C GLY A 55 -23.18 -24.02 27.84
N ALA A 56 -24.05 -24.28 28.83
CA ALA A 56 -23.87 -24.79 30.21
C ALA A 56 -22.46 -25.23 30.69
N VAL A 57 -21.64 -25.89 29.87
CA VAL A 57 -20.25 -26.30 30.16
C VAL A 57 -19.26 -25.12 30.26
N ARG A 58 -19.36 -24.08 29.42
CA ARG A 58 -18.49 -22.89 29.57
C ARG A 58 -18.96 -21.94 30.66
N GLU A 59 -20.28 -21.84 30.84
CA GLU A 59 -20.91 -21.02 31.88
C GLU A 59 -20.68 -21.58 33.29
N ALA A 60 -20.61 -22.92 33.45
CA ALA A 60 -20.31 -23.56 34.72
C ALA A 60 -18.85 -23.34 35.21
N GLY A 61 -17.95 -22.79 34.39
CA GLY A 61 -16.71 -22.16 34.86
C GLY A 61 -15.68 -23.07 35.56
N GLY A 62 -15.73 -24.39 35.34
CA GLY A 62 -14.77 -25.36 35.89
C GLY A 62 -13.39 -25.33 35.21
N ALA A 63 -12.41 -26.06 35.76
CA ALA A 63 -11.04 -26.15 35.21
C ALA A 63 -11.01 -26.64 33.74
N PHE A 64 -11.95 -27.50 33.35
CA PHE A 64 -12.11 -27.99 31.98
C PHE A 64 -12.61 -26.91 31.01
N GLY A 65 -13.62 -26.11 31.40
CA GLY A 65 -14.13 -25.01 30.57
C GLY A 65 -13.09 -23.91 30.32
N LYS A 66 -12.21 -23.64 31.30
CA LYS A 66 -11.07 -22.71 31.13
C LYS A 66 -10.04 -23.25 30.14
N ARG A 67 -9.76 -24.56 30.17
CA ARG A 67 -8.84 -25.21 29.23
C ARG A 67 -9.39 -25.21 27.80
N GLU A 68 -10.68 -25.49 27.63
CA GLU A 68 -11.36 -25.47 26.33
C GLU A 68 -11.37 -24.06 25.72
N ALA A 69 -11.72 -23.04 26.50
CA ALA A 69 -11.70 -21.65 26.04
C ALA A 69 -10.29 -21.21 25.57
N ALA A 70 -9.23 -21.61 26.28
CA ALA A 70 -7.86 -21.30 25.90
C ALA A 70 -7.41 -22.02 24.61
N MET A 71 -7.87 -23.27 24.39
CA MET A 71 -7.57 -24.01 23.16
C MET A 71 -8.27 -23.38 21.95
N GLU A 72 -9.53 -22.98 22.12
CA GLU A 72 -10.27 -22.31 21.06
C GLU A 72 -9.69 -20.95 20.72
N GLU A 73 -9.32 -20.14 21.72
CA GLU A 73 -8.68 -18.84 21.45
C GLU A 73 -7.38 -19.02 20.65
N ARG A 74 -6.58 -20.05 20.95
CA ARG A 74 -5.38 -20.37 20.18
C ARG A 74 -5.73 -20.77 18.74
N TYR A 75 -6.72 -21.64 18.56
CA TYR A 75 -7.16 -22.08 17.25
C TYR A 75 -7.64 -20.91 16.37
N PHE A 76 -8.48 -20.02 16.91
CA PHE A 76 -8.95 -18.85 16.16
C PHE A 76 -7.80 -17.90 15.83
N ARG A 77 -6.90 -17.64 16.78
CA ARG A 77 -5.72 -16.79 16.54
C ARG A 77 -4.79 -17.38 15.48
N GLU A 78 -4.61 -18.70 15.45
CA GLU A 78 -3.84 -19.37 14.40
C GLU A 78 -4.54 -19.28 13.04
N LYS A 79 -5.86 -19.46 13.00
CA LYS A 79 -6.64 -19.33 11.76
C LYS A 79 -6.64 -17.92 11.21
N GLU A 80 -6.77 -16.90 12.06
CA GLU A 80 -6.64 -15.49 11.65
C GLU A 80 -5.25 -15.20 11.07
N ARG A 81 -4.19 -15.72 11.70
CA ARG A 81 -2.82 -15.58 11.20
C ARG A 81 -2.65 -16.26 9.84
N GLU A 82 -3.18 -17.45 9.66
CA GLU A 82 -3.14 -18.20 8.40
C GLU A 82 -3.84 -17.44 7.27
N GLN A 83 -5.04 -16.90 7.54
CA GLN A 83 -5.78 -16.10 6.57
C GLN A 83 -5.01 -14.84 6.16
N LEU A 84 -4.45 -14.10 7.14
CA LEU A 84 -3.64 -12.92 6.87
C LEU A 84 -2.36 -13.26 6.09
N ALA A 85 -1.72 -14.39 6.40
CA ALA A 85 -0.55 -14.86 5.67
C ALA A 85 -0.88 -15.19 4.21
N ASN A 86 -2.00 -15.88 3.97
CA ASN A 86 -2.46 -16.21 2.62
C ASN A 86 -2.78 -14.94 1.82
N LEU A 87 -3.42 -13.95 2.43
CA LEU A 87 -3.73 -12.68 1.76
C LEU A 87 -2.45 -11.92 1.40
N ARG A 88 -1.47 -11.87 2.31
CA ARG A 88 -0.15 -11.26 2.04
C ARG A 88 0.56 -11.96 0.89
N LYS A 89 0.62 -13.30 0.93
CA LYS A 89 1.26 -14.11 -0.10
C LYS A 89 0.63 -13.88 -1.47
N HIS A 90 -0.70 -13.88 -1.54
CA HIS A 90 -1.42 -13.57 -2.78
C HIS A 90 -1.05 -12.19 -3.33
N HIS A 91 -1.01 -11.16 -2.48
CA HIS A 91 -0.58 -9.83 -2.93
C HIS A 91 0.89 -9.76 -3.37
N GLU A 92 1.78 -10.52 -2.72
CA GLU A 92 3.18 -10.63 -3.15
C GLU A 92 3.31 -11.31 -4.53
N GLU A 93 2.51 -12.34 -4.79
CA GLU A 93 2.44 -13.03 -6.09
C GLU A 93 1.94 -12.08 -7.19
N GLU A 94 0.88 -11.32 -6.94
CA GLU A 94 0.35 -10.32 -7.88
C GLU A 94 1.38 -9.21 -8.18
N ILE A 95 2.07 -8.71 -7.15
CA ILE A 95 3.16 -7.74 -7.33
C ILE A 95 4.27 -8.31 -8.21
N SER A 96 4.66 -9.57 -7.97
CA SER A 96 5.67 -10.27 -8.78
C SER A 96 5.22 -10.45 -10.23
N HIS A 97 3.96 -10.81 -10.44
CA HIS A 97 3.37 -10.94 -11.76
C HIS A 97 3.44 -9.62 -12.54
N HIS A 98 2.94 -8.54 -11.96
CA HIS A 98 2.94 -7.23 -12.61
C HIS A 98 4.35 -6.69 -12.86
N LYS A 99 5.33 -6.97 -11.98
CA LYS A 99 6.73 -6.63 -12.24
C LYS A 99 7.25 -7.30 -13.52
N LYS A 100 6.95 -8.58 -13.72
CA LYS A 100 7.36 -9.31 -14.93
C LYS A 100 6.68 -8.75 -16.19
N GLU A 101 5.41 -8.36 -16.08
CA GLU A 101 4.69 -7.73 -17.19
C GLU A 101 5.29 -6.37 -17.56
N ILE A 102 5.63 -5.54 -16.56
CA ILE A 102 6.32 -4.26 -16.77
C ILE A 102 7.65 -4.48 -17.49
N ASP A 103 8.48 -5.44 -17.03
CA ASP A 103 9.76 -5.74 -17.67
C ASP A 103 9.60 -6.17 -19.13
N ARG A 104 8.56 -6.95 -19.43
CA ARG A 104 8.24 -7.36 -20.80
C ARG A 104 7.87 -6.16 -21.66
N LEU A 105 6.96 -5.32 -21.19
CA LEU A 105 6.51 -4.12 -21.91
C LEU A 105 7.64 -3.12 -22.11
N GLN A 106 8.54 -2.97 -21.13
CA GLN A 106 9.74 -2.13 -21.26
C GLN A 106 10.64 -2.61 -22.40
N LYS A 107 10.89 -3.91 -22.51
CA LYS A 107 11.67 -4.49 -23.64
C LYS A 107 11.00 -4.25 -24.98
N GLU A 108 9.67 -4.32 -25.05
CA GLU A 108 8.92 -4.03 -26.27
C GLU A 108 9.05 -2.54 -26.64
N ILE A 109 8.92 -1.63 -25.68
CA ILE A 109 9.15 -0.20 -25.86
C ILE A 109 10.57 0.07 -26.39
N GLU A 110 11.59 -0.56 -25.81
CA GLU A 110 12.98 -0.42 -26.26
C GLU A 110 13.18 -0.89 -27.70
N ARG A 111 12.57 -2.03 -28.08
CA ARG A 111 12.60 -2.51 -29.46
C ARG A 111 11.97 -1.51 -30.42
N HIS A 112 10.85 -0.90 -30.06
CA HIS A 112 10.21 0.13 -30.88
C HIS A 112 11.05 1.41 -30.96
N LYS A 113 11.64 1.86 -29.86
CA LYS A 113 12.59 2.98 -29.85
C LYS A 113 13.76 2.74 -30.79
N TYR A 114 14.34 1.53 -30.79
CA TYR A 114 15.43 1.18 -31.70
C TYR A 114 14.99 1.21 -33.17
N LYS A 115 13.79 0.67 -33.49
CA LYS A 115 13.25 0.71 -34.85
C LYS A 115 13.04 2.13 -35.35
N ILE A 116 12.50 3.01 -34.51
CA ILE A 116 12.32 4.44 -34.85
C ILE A 116 13.67 5.08 -35.13
N LYS A 117 14.64 4.91 -34.22
CA LYS A 117 15.99 5.47 -34.42
C LYS A 117 16.62 4.99 -35.73
N LYS A 118 16.49 3.71 -36.07
CA LYS A 118 17.01 3.16 -37.31
C LYS A 118 16.37 3.81 -38.55
N LEU A 119 15.07 4.12 -38.50
CA LEU A 119 14.37 4.80 -39.59
C LEU A 119 14.70 6.30 -39.65
N ASP A 120 15.07 6.93 -38.54
CA ASP A 120 15.50 8.34 -38.50
C ASP A 120 16.92 8.53 -39.04
N ASP A 121 17.76 7.49 -38.98
CA ASP A 121 19.16 7.50 -39.43
C ASP A 121 19.31 7.22 -40.96
N ASP A 122 18.23 6.85 -41.66
CA ASP A 122 18.16 6.62 -43.13
C ASP A 122 17.61 7.86 -43.89
#